data_AF-A0A502HTL7-F1
#
_entry.id   AF-A0A502HTL7-F1
#
_cell.length_a   1.000
_cell.length_b   1.000
_cell.length_c   1.000
_cell.angle_alpha   90.00
_cell.angle_beta   90.00
_cell.angle_gamma   90.00
#
_symmetry.space_group_name_H-M   'P 1'
#
loop_
_entity.id
_entity.type
_entity.pdbx_description
1 polymer ?
#
loop_
_entity_poly.entity_id
_entity_poly.type
_entity_poly.pdbx_seq_one_letter_code
_entity_poly.pdbx_strand_id
1 'polypeptide(L)'
;MPEYKLLIGLRDANTGDVLWSVIPSGNLGLAVSEWEAIRIYMEEGMSVLPPDQSDELEEGTVDFFHLCRRSYRADHSLIRYVWGFLTIQFFSGWTLPCYISGSVNNRPKAAFPRKVLEWSKPLPSEQYAMPSEALLEESAEMRKAFAKGQNLLDYFKVKFAEPTQEPESTT
;
A
#
# COMPACT_ATOMS: atom_id res chain seq x y z
N MET A 1 -7.28 -7.13 -20.12
CA MET A 1 -7.66 -7.12 -18.68
C MET A 1 -7.79 -5.66 -18.26
N PRO A 2 -8.72 -5.29 -17.37
CA PRO A 2 -8.79 -3.92 -16.86
C PRO A 2 -7.49 -3.58 -16.14
N GLU A 3 -7.01 -2.36 -16.34
CA GLU A 3 -5.77 -1.86 -15.76
C GLU A 3 -6.12 -0.89 -14.63
N TYR A 4 -5.59 -1.13 -13.42
CA TYR A 4 -5.86 -0.32 -12.24
C TYR A 4 -4.59 0.44 -11.86
N LYS A 5 -4.71 1.75 -11.65
CA LYS A 5 -3.56 2.61 -11.33
C LYS A 5 -3.98 3.74 -10.40
N LEU A 6 -3.10 4.08 -9.46
CA LEU A 6 -3.13 5.36 -8.77
C LEU A 6 -2.42 6.41 -9.62
N LEU A 7 -3.08 7.54 -9.85
CA LEU A 7 -2.57 8.66 -10.64
C LEU A 7 -2.37 9.87 -9.73
N ILE A 8 -1.15 10.38 -9.66
CA ILE A 8 -0.82 11.60 -8.91
C ILE A 8 -0.37 12.65 -9.91
N GLY A 9 -1.17 13.72 -10.04
CA GLY A 9 -0.89 14.85 -10.93
C GLY A 9 -0.18 15.97 -10.17
N LEU A 10 1.01 16.35 -10.64
CA LEU A 10 1.77 17.50 -10.16
C LEU A 10 1.69 18.60 -11.21
N ARG A 11 1.09 19.74 -10.85
CA ARG A 11 1.00 20.88 -11.76
C ARG A 11 2.21 21.79 -11.57
N ASP A 12 2.93 22.07 -12.65
CA ASP A 12 3.96 23.11 -12.65
C ASP A 12 3.28 24.49 -12.55
N ALA A 13 3.70 25.28 -11.57
CA ALA A 13 3.15 26.61 -11.32
C ALA A 13 3.48 27.61 -12.44
N ASN A 14 4.56 27.40 -13.19
CA ASN A 14 5.04 28.36 -14.20
C ASN A 14 4.50 28.07 -15.61
N THR A 15 4.50 26.80 -16.01
CA THR A 15 4.06 26.36 -17.35
C THR A 15 2.61 25.91 -17.38
N GLY A 16 2.03 25.53 -16.23
CA GLY A 16 0.68 24.97 -16.14
C GLY A 16 0.59 23.51 -16.57
N ASP A 17 1.70 22.92 -17.02
CA ASP A 17 1.81 21.52 -17.41
C ASP A 17 1.58 20.60 -16.22
N VAL A 18 0.96 19.44 -16.47
CA VAL A 18 0.71 18.42 -15.44
C VAL A 18 1.61 17.23 -15.68
N LEU A 19 2.51 16.98 -14.73
CA LEU A 19 3.29 15.77 -14.66
C LEU A 19 2.48 14.69 -13.93
N TRP A 20 2.28 13.56 -14.59
CA TRP A 20 1.57 12.42 -14.01
C TRP A 20 2.56 11.38 -13.49
N SER A 21 2.48 11.07 -12.20
CA SER A 21 3.04 9.85 -11.63
C SER A 21 1.97 8.76 -11.69
N VAL A 22 2.33 7.63 -12.29
CA VAL A 22 1.41 6.52 -12.54
C VAL A 22 1.92 5.30 -11.80
N ILE A 23 1.18 4.88 -10.77
CA ILE A 23 1.53 3.75 -9.92
C ILE A 23 0.62 2.58 -10.30
N PRO A 24 1.13 1.50 -10.90
CA PRO A 24 0.32 0.35 -11.28
C PRO A 24 -0.11 -0.42 -10.03
N SER A 25 -1.38 -0.81 -9.97
CA SER A 25 -1.95 -1.56 -8.85
C SER A 25 -2.58 -2.87 -9.36
N GLY A 26 -2.50 -3.95 -8.58
CA GLY A 26 -2.97 -5.27 -9.01
C GLY A 26 -4.50 -5.39 -9.14
N ASN A 27 -5.26 -4.54 -8.47
CA ASN A 27 -6.72 -4.46 -8.53
C ASN A 27 -7.21 -3.07 -8.08
N LEU A 28 -8.51 -2.79 -8.30
CA LEU A 28 -9.12 -1.51 -7.90
C LEU A 28 -9.03 -1.25 -6.38
N GLY A 29 -9.28 -2.27 -5.56
CA GLY A 29 -9.24 -2.14 -4.11
C GLY A 29 -7.86 -1.70 -3.61
N LEU A 30 -6.80 -2.20 -4.23
CA LEU A 30 -5.42 -1.81 -3.91
C LEU A 30 -5.16 -0.34 -4.28
N ALA A 31 -5.51 0.08 -5.51
CA ALA A 31 -5.34 1.48 -5.95
C ALA A 31 -6.10 2.46 -5.04
N VAL A 32 -7.32 2.09 -4.64
CA VAL A 32 -8.14 2.89 -3.73
C VAL A 32 -7.55 2.89 -2.31
N SER A 33 -7.02 1.76 -1.84
CA SER A 33 -6.37 1.70 -0.52
C SER A 33 -5.09 2.53 -0.44
N GLU A 34 -4.30 2.58 -1.53
CA GLU A 34 -3.10 3.43 -1.62
C GLU A 34 -3.47 4.91 -1.53
N TRP A 35 -4.53 5.32 -2.23
CA TRP A 35 -5.08 6.68 -2.12
C TRP A 35 -5.57 7.00 -0.71
N GLU A 36 -6.34 6.10 -0.10
CA GLU A 36 -6.87 6.29 1.25
C GLU A 36 -5.79 6.37 2.30
N ALA A 37 -4.71 5.59 2.17
CA ALA A 37 -3.56 5.69 3.04
C ALA A 37 -2.91 7.09 2.98
N ILE A 38 -2.75 7.65 1.78
CA ILE A 38 -2.23 9.01 1.58
C ILE A 38 -3.18 10.04 2.22
N ARG A 39 -4.49 9.92 1.97
CA ARG A 39 -5.50 10.83 2.52
C ARG A 39 -5.48 10.82 4.05
N ILE A 40 -5.51 9.64 4.67
CA ILE A 40 -5.47 9.48 6.13
C ILE A 40 -4.17 10.03 6.71
N TYR A 41 -3.03 9.78 6.05
CA TYR A 41 -1.76 10.36 6.45
C TYR A 41 -1.78 11.89 6.42
N MET A 42 -2.38 12.49 5.39
CA MET A 42 -2.48 13.95 5.28
C MET A 42 -3.45 14.57 6.29
N GLU A 43 -4.54 13.86 6.64
CA GLU A 43 -5.55 14.36 7.58
C GLU A 43 -5.19 14.15 9.05
N GLU A 44 -4.69 12.96 9.41
CA GLU A 44 -4.50 12.52 10.80
C GLU A 44 -3.04 12.26 11.17
N GLY A 45 -2.13 12.31 10.18
CA GLY A 45 -0.70 12.13 10.38
C GLY A 45 -0.24 10.67 10.43
N MET A 46 1.05 10.48 10.69
CA MET A 46 1.72 9.18 10.67
C MET A 46 1.17 8.17 11.68
N SER A 47 0.64 8.62 12.82
CA SER A 47 0.21 7.72 13.90
C SER A 47 -1.00 6.85 13.57
N VAL A 48 -1.75 7.20 12.52
CA VAL A 48 -2.98 6.49 12.12
C VAL A 48 -2.72 5.46 11.03
N LEU A 49 -1.57 5.54 10.37
CA LEU A 49 -1.19 4.54 9.39
C LEU A 49 -1.01 3.16 10.07
N PRO A 50 -1.37 2.07 9.38
CA PRO A 50 -1.07 0.73 9.88
C PRO A 50 0.43 0.63 10.20
N PRO A 51 0.79 -0.15 11.23
CA PRO A 51 2.20 -0.37 11.54
C PRO A 51 2.91 -0.92 10.31
N ASP A 52 4.19 -0.58 10.19
CA ASP A 52 5.02 -1.07 9.10
C ASP A 52 4.90 -2.59 9.01
N GLN A 53 4.66 -3.09 7.80
CA GLN A 53 4.63 -4.53 7.61
C GLN A 53 6.04 -5.03 7.88
N SER A 54 6.19 -5.97 8.81
CA SER A 54 7.49 -6.54 9.10
C SER A 54 8.05 -7.20 7.83
N ASP A 55 9.23 -6.78 7.38
CA ASP A 55 10.01 -7.43 6.31
C ASP A 55 10.36 -8.92 6.60
N GLU A 56 9.91 -9.44 7.76
CA GLU A 56 10.14 -10.80 8.25
C GLU A 56 9.75 -11.87 7.21
N LEU A 57 8.83 -11.59 6.30
CA LEU A 57 8.38 -12.54 5.29
C LEU A 57 8.57 -12.07 3.84
N GLU A 58 9.52 -11.18 3.59
CA GLU A 58 9.83 -10.73 2.22
C GLU A 58 10.57 -11.83 1.41
N GLU A 59 10.25 -11.91 0.12
CA GLU A 59 10.92 -12.83 -0.80
C GLU A 59 12.43 -12.51 -0.88
N GLY A 60 13.28 -13.48 -0.55
CA GLY A 60 14.73 -13.30 -0.48
C GLY A 60 15.28 -13.21 0.95
N THR A 61 14.42 -13.23 1.98
CA THR A 61 14.83 -13.36 3.38
C THR A 61 14.96 -14.84 3.80
N VAL A 62 15.81 -15.10 4.80
CA VAL A 62 16.00 -16.45 5.36
C VAL A 62 14.72 -16.98 6.01
N ASP A 63 13.93 -16.11 6.64
CA ASP A 63 12.67 -16.46 7.30
C ASP A 63 11.58 -16.87 6.30
N PHE A 64 11.46 -16.16 5.18
CA PHE A 64 10.61 -16.57 4.05
C PHE A 64 10.98 -17.97 3.53
N PHE A 65 12.29 -18.29 3.46
CA PHE A 65 12.69 -19.64 3.12
C PHE A 65 12.32 -20.67 4.19
N HIS A 66 12.47 -20.34 5.48
CA HIS A 66 12.05 -21.25 6.55
C HIS A 66 10.55 -21.55 6.47
N LEU A 67 9.74 -20.57 6.10
CA LEU A 67 8.34 -20.77 5.76
C LEU A 67 8.19 -21.74 4.58
N CYS A 68 8.83 -21.47 3.44
CA CYS A 68 8.78 -22.34 2.26
C CYS A 68 9.21 -23.79 2.58
N ARG A 69 10.26 -23.97 3.39
CA ARG A 69 10.73 -25.27 3.86
C ARG A 69 9.67 -25.98 4.69
N ARG A 70 8.97 -25.26 5.58
CA ARG A 70 7.91 -25.81 6.42
C ARG A 70 6.71 -26.25 5.56
N SER A 71 6.28 -25.40 4.63
CA SER A 71 5.20 -25.73 3.69
C SER A 71 5.56 -26.92 2.81
N TYR A 72 6.74 -26.90 2.18
CA TYR A 72 7.20 -28.00 1.33
C TYR A 72 7.26 -29.34 2.08
N ARG A 73 7.72 -29.33 3.34
CA ARG A 73 7.75 -30.52 4.20
C ARG A 73 6.35 -31.01 4.58
N ALA A 74 5.37 -30.12 4.74
CA ALA A 74 4.00 -30.50 5.02
C ALA A 74 3.33 -31.15 3.80
N ASP A 75 3.64 -30.65 2.59
CA ASP A 75 2.97 -31.07 1.35
C ASP A 75 3.62 -32.29 0.68
N HIS A 76 4.87 -32.64 1.03
CA HIS A 76 5.64 -33.69 0.35
C HIS A 76 6.12 -34.81 1.29
N SER A 77 6.30 -36.00 0.72
CA SER A 77 6.87 -37.15 1.44
C SER A 77 8.32 -36.90 1.87
N LEU A 78 8.76 -37.57 2.95
CA LEU A 78 10.12 -37.44 3.47
C LEU A 78 11.20 -37.73 2.42
N ILE A 79 10.99 -38.71 1.55
CA ILE A 79 11.94 -39.06 0.48
C ILE A 79 12.08 -37.89 -0.51
N ARG A 80 10.95 -37.29 -0.92
CA ARG A 80 10.93 -36.14 -1.83
C ARG A 80 11.54 -34.90 -1.20
N TYR A 81 11.29 -34.69 0.08
CA TYR A 81 11.90 -33.61 0.85
C TYR A 81 13.44 -33.78 0.97
N VAL A 82 13.93 -34.98 1.26
CA VAL A 82 15.37 -35.23 1.37
C VAL A 82 16.07 -35.11 0.00
N TRP A 83 15.57 -35.79 -1.03
CA TRP A 83 16.25 -35.85 -2.34
C TRP A 83 15.94 -34.70 -3.29
N GLY A 84 14.85 -33.96 -3.05
CA GLY A 84 14.49 -32.79 -3.84
C GLY A 84 14.88 -31.50 -3.14
N PHE A 85 14.34 -31.26 -1.95
CA PHE A 85 14.50 -29.98 -1.27
C PHE A 85 15.89 -29.84 -0.62
N LEU A 86 16.29 -30.77 0.24
CA LEU A 86 17.54 -30.65 1.00
C LEU A 86 18.81 -30.76 0.15
N THR A 87 18.82 -31.60 -0.88
CA THR A 87 19.96 -31.75 -1.80
C THR A 87 20.21 -30.48 -2.60
N ILE A 88 19.18 -29.96 -3.28
CA ILE A 88 19.26 -28.68 -4.02
C ILE A 88 19.69 -27.57 -3.07
N GLN A 89 19.18 -27.59 -1.85
CA GLN A 89 19.52 -26.61 -0.84
C GLN A 89 21.00 -26.62 -0.44
N PHE A 90 21.53 -27.81 -0.24
CA PHE A 90 22.91 -28.01 0.15
C PHE A 90 23.88 -27.54 -0.95
N PHE A 91 23.57 -27.85 -2.22
CA PHE A 91 24.43 -27.47 -3.34
C PHE A 91 24.29 -26.01 -3.78
N SER A 92 23.12 -25.40 -3.61
CA SER A 92 22.90 -24.00 -4.00
C SER A 92 23.53 -23.00 -3.03
N GLY A 93 23.70 -23.37 -1.76
CA GLY A 93 24.30 -22.50 -0.74
C GLY A 93 23.57 -21.16 -0.57
N TRP A 94 22.29 -21.05 -0.98
CA TRP A 94 21.62 -19.76 -1.16
C TRP A 94 21.32 -19.02 0.17
N THR A 95 21.45 -19.70 1.31
CA THR A 95 21.35 -19.06 2.64
C THR A 95 22.42 -17.98 2.82
N LEU A 96 23.64 -18.20 2.30
CA LEU A 96 24.72 -17.19 2.36
C LEU A 96 24.36 -15.90 1.61
N PRO A 97 23.96 -15.93 0.32
CA PRO A 97 23.44 -14.77 -0.39
C PRO A 97 22.34 -14.01 0.36
N CYS A 98 21.39 -14.70 1.01
CA CYS A 98 20.33 -14.04 1.77
C CYS A 98 20.84 -13.32 3.02
N TYR A 99 21.76 -13.93 3.78
CA TYR A 99 22.40 -13.25 4.90
C TYR A 99 23.22 -12.04 4.45
N ILE A 100 23.94 -12.16 3.34
CA ILE A 100 24.71 -11.05 2.76
C ILE A 100 23.76 -9.95 2.29
N SER A 101 22.67 -10.29 1.61
CA SER A 101 21.67 -9.32 1.16
C SER A 101 21.03 -8.59 2.35
N GLY A 102 20.62 -9.31 3.40
CA GLY A 102 20.13 -8.70 4.64
C GLY A 102 21.17 -7.76 5.27
N SER A 103 22.45 -8.17 5.33
CA SER A 103 23.52 -7.30 5.85
C SER A 103 23.75 -6.06 4.99
N VAL A 104 23.66 -6.19 3.66
CA VAL A 104 23.86 -5.08 2.71
C VAL A 104 22.67 -4.13 2.71
N ASN A 105 21.45 -4.63 2.73
CA ASN A 105 20.22 -3.83 2.76
C ASN A 105 20.08 -3.04 4.07
N ASN A 106 20.57 -3.60 5.18
CA ASN A 106 20.62 -2.94 6.48
C ASN A 106 21.81 -1.97 6.64
N ARG A 107 22.67 -1.81 5.63
CA ARG A 107 23.69 -0.76 5.69
C ARG A 107 23.02 0.60 5.68
N PRO A 108 23.57 1.59 6.41
CA PRO A 108 23.06 2.95 6.35
C PRO A 108 23.12 3.42 4.89
N LYS A 109 21.94 3.58 4.28
CA LYS A 109 21.81 4.14 2.95
C LYS A 109 22.43 5.54 2.98
N ALA A 110 23.10 5.93 1.88
CA ALA A 110 23.72 7.24 1.79
C ALA A 110 22.70 8.33 2.19
N ALA A 111 23.07 9.17 3.15
CA ALA A 111 22.19 10.22 3.62
C ALA A 111 21.82 11.13 2.44
N PHE A 112 20.58 11.63 2.44
CA PHE A 112 20.16 12.59 1.43
C PHE A 112 21.08 13.82 1.44
N PRO A 113 21.35 14.45 0.28
CA PRO A 113 22.13 15.69 0.22
C PRO A 113 21.56 16.75 1.18
N ARG A 114 22.39 17.63 1.74
CA ARG A 114 21.93 18.66 2.72
C ARG A 114 20.78 19.52 2.19
N LYS A 115 20.87 19.93 0.93
CA LYS A 115 19.79 20.64 0.22
C LYS A 115 18.49 19.84 0.28
N VAL A 116 18.59 18.52 0.13
CA VAL A 116 17.46 17.60 0.20
C VAL A 116 16.95 17.40 1.64
N LEU A 117 17.75 17.62 2.66
CA LEU A 117 17.25 17.61 4.04
C LEU A 117 16.57 18.92 4.42
N GLU A 118 17.04 20.05 3.89
CA GLU A 118 16.53 21.37 4.21
C GLU A 118 15.13 21.63 3.65
N TRP A 119 14.88 21.33 2.36
CA TRP A 119 13.53 21.41 1.76
C TRP A 119 12.55 20.33 2.26
N SER A 120 13.05 19.26 2.89
CA SER A 120 12.21 18.18 3.46
C SER A 120 11.82 18.42 4.91
N LYS A 121 12.24 19.55 5.52
CA LYS A 121 11.74 19.94 6.84
C LYS A 121 10.23 20.20 6.78
N PRO A 122 9.46 19.80 7.80
CA PRO A 122 8.04 20.08 7.84
C PRO A 122 7.80 21.59 7.75
N LEU A 123 6.72 21.97 7.06
CA LEU A 123 6.30 23.36 7.01
C LEU A 123 5.93 23.83 8.43
N PRO A 124 6.04 25.13 8.73
CA PRO A 124 5.47 25.67 9.96
C PRO A 124 3.97 25.33 10.04
N SER A 125 3.48 25.00 11.24
CA SER A 125 2.07 24.60 11.43
C SER A 125 1.06 25.66 10.99
N GLU A 126 1.45 26.93 10.99
CA GLU A 126 0.65 28.05 10.48
C GLU A 126 0.38 28.00 8.97
N GLN A 127 1.23 27.28 8.22
CA GLN A 127 1.10 27.10 6.76
C GLN A 127 0.37 25.81 6.38
N TYR A 128 -0.06 25.01 7.37
CA TYR A 128 -0.81 23.80 7.08
C TYR A 128 -2.19 24.16 6.57
N ALA A 129 -2.54 23.61 5.40
CA ALA A 129 -3.89 23.70 4.89
C ALA A 129 -4.81 22.91 5.83
N MET A 130 -5.86 23.57 6.33
CA MET A 130 -6.90 22.89 7.09
C MET A 130 -7.86 22.19 6.12
N PRO A 131 -8.39 21.00 6.51
CA PRO A 131 -9.45 20.36 5.73
C PRO A 131 -10.66 21.28 5.61
N SER A 132 -11.31 21.27 4.46
CA SER A 132 -12.53 22.04 4.25
C SER A 132 -13.68 21.46 5.10
N GLU A 133 -14.65 22.30 5.45
CA GLU A 133 -15.82 21.88 6.24
C GLU A 133 -16.60 20.75 5.55
N ALA A 134 -16.81 20.87 4.23
CA ALA A 134 -17.44 19.82 3.43
C ALA A 134 -16.69 18.47 3.49
N LEU A 135 -15.35 18.51 3.52
CA LEU A 135 -14.54 17.29 3.65
C LEU A 135 -14.71 16.65 5.03
N LEU A 136 -14.79 17.47 6.08
CA LEU A 136 -14.99 16.99 7.45
C LEU A 136 -16.36 16.31 7.62
N GLU A 137 -17.42 16.88 7.03
CA GLU A 137 -18.76 16.29 7.03
C GLU A 137 -18.78 14.93 6.31
N GLU A 138 -18.22 14.87 5.10
CA GLU A 138 -18.10 13.64 4.31
C GLU A 138 -17.31 12.54 5.03
N SER A 139 -16.17 12.90 5.62
CA SER A 139 -15.37 11.96 6.42
C SER A 139 -16.14 11.47 7.65
N ALA A 140 -16.98 12.29 8.27
CA ALA A 140 -17.82 11.88 9.39
C ALA A 140 -18.95 10.93 8.97
N GLU A 141 -19.57 11.15 7.81
CA GLU A 141 -20.55 10.21 7.22
C GLU A 141 -19.92 8.86 6.92
N MET A 142 -18.76 8.86 6.26
CA MET A 142 -18.03 7.64 5.92
C MET A 142 -17.65 6.84 7.17
N ARG A 143 -17.14 7.50 8.22
CA ARG A 143 -16.82 6.83 9.50
C ARG A 143 -18.06 6.17 10.14
N LYS A 144 -19.24 6.79 10.05
CA LYS A 144 -20.50 6.19 10.52
C LYS A 144 -20.89 4.95 9.70
N ALA A 145 -20.66 4.96 8.40
CA ALA A 145 -20.89 3.80 7.53
C ALA A 145 -19.93 2.64 7.87
N PHE A 146 -18.66 2.94 8.12
CA PHE A 146 -17.66 1.94 8.51
C PHE A 146 -17.93 1.32 9.87
N ALA A 147 -18.41 2.12 10.83
CA ALA A 147 -18.87 1.61 12.13
C ALA A 147 -20.04 0.61 12.00
N LYS A 148 -20.81 0.67 10.92
CA LYS A 148 -21.89 -0.28 10.59
C LYS A 148 -21.40 -1.50 9.81
N GLY A 149 -20.09 -1.63 9.57
CA GLY A 149 -19.47 -2.75 8.84
C GLY A 149 -19.50 -2.62 7.32
N GLN A 150 -19.84 -1.44 6.77
CA GLN A 150 -19.74 -1.21 5.33
C GLN A 150 -18.29 -0.98 4.92
N ASN A 151 -17.89 -1.47 3.75
CA ASN A 151 -16.59 -1.13 3.15
C ASN A 151 -16.69 0.14 2.29
N LEU A 152 -15.55 0.72 1.96
CA LEU A 152 -15.46 1.98 1.23
C LEU A 152 -16.11 1.92 -0.16
N LEU A 153 -15.90 0.84 -0.91
CA LEU A 153 -16.45 0.70 -2.26
C LEU A 153 -17.98 0.56 -2.22
N ASP A 154 -18.52 -0.14 -1.24
CA ASP A 154 -19.96 -0.34 -1.09
C ASP A 154 -20.65 0.94 -0.60
N TYR A 155 -20.01 1.70 0.29
CA TYR A 155 -20.48 3.03 0.69
C TYR A 155 -20.67 3.96 -0.53
N PHE A 156 -19.65 4.07 -1.37
CA PHE A 156 -19.72 4.95 -2.55
C PHE A 156 -20.65 4.44 -3.64
N LYS A 157 -20.80 3.12 -3.81
CA LYS A 157 -21.84 2.57 -4.69
C LYS A 157 -23.23 3.00 -4.25
N VAL A 158 -23.52 2.97 -2.94
CA VAL A 158 -24.82 3.36 -2.40
C VAL A 158 -25.03 4.87 -2.50
N LYS A 159 -24.01 5.67 -2.17
CA LYS A 159 -24.09 7.13 -2.19
C LYS A 159 -24.29 7.71 -3.58
N PHE A 160 -23.69 7.10 -4.59
CA PHE A 160 -23.78 7.53 -6.00
C PHE A 160 -24.71 6.66 -6.86
N ALA A 161 -25.48 5.75 -6.26
CA ALA A 161 -26.54 5.07 -7.00
C ALA A 161 -27.58 6.11 -7.41
N GLU A 162 -27.85 6.23 -8.71
CA GLU A 162 -28.96 7.06 -9.19
C GLU A 162 -30.27 6.55 -8.57
N PRO A 163 -31.16 7.45 -8.11
CA PRO A 163 -32.47 7.03 -7.65
C PRO A 163 -33.18 6.35 -8.81
N THR A 164 -33.47 5.06 -8.66
CA THR A 164 -34.28 4.30 -9.62
C THR A 164 -35.60 5.04 -9.79
N GLN A 165 -35.83 5.61 -10.97
CA GLN A 165 -37.11 6.22 -11.28
C GLN A 165 -38.19 5.16 -11.12
N GLU A 166 -39.11 5.38 -10.16
CA GLU A 166 -40.34 4.60 -10.06
C GLU A 166 -41.08 4.69 -11.40
N PRO A 167 -41.52 3.56 -11.98
CA PRO A 167 -42.22 3.60 -13.26
C PRO A 167 -43.52 4.38 -13.08
N GLU A 168 -43.63 5.50 -13.78
CA GLU A 168 -44.87 6.26 -13.95
C GLU A 168 -46.00 5.30 -14.30
N SER A 169 -46.95 5.14 -13.39
CA SER A 169 -48.20 4.44 -13.61
C SER A 169 -48.98 5.18 -14.70
N THR A 170 -48.84 4.72 -15.95
CA THR A 170 -49.66 5.20 -17.05
C THR A 170 -51.08 4.65 -16.88
N THR A 171 -52.02 5.57 -16.78
CA THR A 171 -53.48 5.38 -16.76
C THR A 171 -53.99 4.79 -18.07
#